data_AF-A0A9W3BUZ8-F1
#
_entry.id   AF-A0A9W3BUZ8-F1
#
_cell.length_a   1.000
_cell.length_b   1.000
_cell.length_c   1.000
_cell.angle_alpha   90.00
_cell.angle_beta   90.00
_cell.angle_gamma   90.00
#
_symmetry.space_group_name_H-M   'P 1'
#
loop_
_entity.id
_entity.type
_entity.pdbx_description
1 polymer ?
#
loop_
_entity_poly.entity_id
_entity_poly.type
_entity_poly.pdbx_seq_one_letter_code
_entity_poly.pdbx_strand_id
1 'polypeptide(L)'
;MFIPITHFTYKEAIGKANCFHDKGHGAKCSVSSYPFMAAFGIVQTMLSQIPSFHKLSFLSIIATVMSFSYASIGIGLAMAVVASGNGKVGKTGVTGTVVGVDVTASDKIWKSFQATGDIAFSYAYSSILVEIQDTLRSSPPENRVMKKASLAGVSTTTFIYMLCGCIGYAAFGNKAPGDFLTDFFYEPYWLIDFANACIVLHLIAAYQVFAQPIFQFVENECKKAWPENNFITKEHSMNIPFLGKWRINFFRLVWRTAYVILTTVVAMIFPFFNSILGLIGAAAFWPLTVYFPVEMHISQRKIKKYSMRWIGLKLLVLVCLIVTLLAAIGSIVGLMKSVMAYKHFHS
;
A
#
# COMPACT_ATOMS: atom_id res chain seq x y z
N MET A 1 -1.23 6.49 5.76
CA MET A 1 -0.35 5.90 6.80
C MET A 1 0.77 5.05 6.21
N PHE A 2 0.52 4.12 5.28
CA PHE A 2 1.56 3.21 4.71
C PHE A 2 2.60 3.84 3.82
N ILE A 3 2.16 4.78 2.99
CA ILE A 3 2.96 5.29 1.89
C ILE A 3 4.20 6.07 2.38
N PRO A 4 4.12 6.85 3.48
CA PRO A 4 5.32 7.37 4.13
C PRO A 4 6.28 6.28 4.63
N ILE A 5 5.78 5.11 5.07
CA ILE A 5 6.59 3.99 5.58
C ILE A 5 7.39 3.37 4.42
N THR A 6 6.71 2.99 3.34
CA THR A 6 7.42 2.34 2.23
C THR A 6 8.38 3.31 1.54
N HIS A 7 8.04 4.59 1.43
CA HIS A 7 8.87 5.57 0.74
C HIS A 7 10.25 5.79 1.39
N PHE A 8 10.39 5.66 2.71
CA PHE A 8 11.69 5.84 3.36
C PHE A 8 12.61 4.65 3.11
N THR A 9 12.10 3.42 3.10
CA THR A 9 12.90 2.20 2.89
C THR A 9 13.65 2.30 1.56
N TYR A 10 13.01 2.83 0.52
CA TYR A 10 13.61 2.95 -0.80
C TYR A 10 14.61 4.11 -0.92
N LYS A 11 14.40 5.25 -0.27
CA LYS A 11 15.42 6.33 -0.26
C LYS A 11 16.63 5.98 0.60
N GLU A 12 16.40 5.26 1.70
CA GLU A 12 17.48 4.67 2.49
C GLU A 12 18.24 3.62 1.67
N ALA A 13 17.52 2.78 0.91
CA ALA A 13 18.13 1.79 0.02
C ALA A 13 18.98 2.45 -1.08
N ILE A 14 18.51 3.54 -1.72
CA ILE A 14 19.32 4.34 -2.66
C ILE A 14 20.60 4.86 -1.98
N GLY A 15 20.46 5.44 -0.78
CA GLY A 15 21.61 5.94 -0.03
C GLY A 15 22.61 4.85 0.34
N LYS A 16 22.12 3.67 0.72
CA LYS A 16 22.96 2.49 1.03
C LYS A 16 23.61 1.91 -0.23
N ALA A 17 22.86 1.75 -1.33
CA ALA A 17 23.37 1.23 -2.60
C ALA A 17 24.53 2.09 -3.11
N ASN A 18 24.35 3.42 -3.16
CA ASN A 18 25.41 4.35 -3.54
C ASN A 18 26.62 4.29 -2.58
N CYS A 19 26.37 4.18 -1.27
CA CYS A 19 27.46 4.03 -0.29
C CYS A 19 28.26 2.73 -0.48
N PHE A 20 27.59 1.60 -0.77
CA PHE A 20 28.25 0.33 -1.04
C PHE A 20 28.99 0.32 -2.38
N HIS A 21 28.49 1.04 -3.38
CA HIS A 21 29.17 1.24 -4.65
C HIS A 21 30.47 2.03 -4.45
N ASP A 22 30.39 3.17 -3.75
CA ASP A 22 31.53 4.07 -3.54
C ASP A 22 32.58 3.52 -2.57
N LYS A 23 32.13 2.83 -1.50
CA LYS A 23 33.00 2.40 -0.38
C LYS A 23 33.24 0.89 -0.34
N GLY A 24 32.67 0.13 -1.26
CA GLY A 24 32.73 -1.33 -1.33
C GLY A 24 31.76 -2.05 -0.37
N HIS A 25 31.43 -3.31 -0.69
CA HIS A 25 30.44 -4.13 0.04
C HIS A 25 30.78 -4.40 1.52
N GLY A 26 32.02 -4.17 1.97
CA GLY A 26 32.45 -4.33 3.35
C GLY A 26 32.24 -3.10 4.26
N ALA A 27 31.78 -1.97 3.70
CA ALA A 27 31.64 -0.72 4.44
C ALA A 27 30.42 -0.74 5.39
N LYS A 28 30.56 -0.16 6.59
CA LYS A 28 29.40 0.10 7.48
C LYS A 28 28.65 1.34 6.98
N CYS A 29 27.68 1.14 6.10
CA CYS A 29 26.81 2.20 5.58
C CYS A 29 25.51 2.29 6.41
N SER A 30 25.38 3.35 7.22
CA SER A 30 24.16 3.69 7.96
C SER A 30 23.56 4.99 7.44
N VAL A 31 22.32 4.96 6.97
CA VAL A 31 21.60 6.14 6.48
C VAL A 31 20.36 6.30 7.33
N SER A 32 20.16 7.48 7.92
CA SER A 32 18.96 7.75 8.73
C SER A 32 17.75 7.93 7.82
N SER A 33 16.65 7.25 8.13
CA SER A 33 15.42 7.29 7.33
C SER A 33 14.54 8.52 7.63
N TYR A 34 14.70 9.14 8.81
CA TYR A 34 13.86 10.26 9.27
C TYR A 34 13.86 11.50 8.35
N PRO A 35 15.00 11.96 7.80
CA PRO A 35 15.01 13.09 6.86
C PRO A 35 14.18 12.83 5.59
N PHE A 36 14.20 11.60 5.08
CA PHE A 36 13.42 11.22 3.91
C PHE A 36 11.91 11.16 4.20
N MET A 37 11.54 10.78 5.41
CA MET A 37 10.15 10.81 5.87
C MET A 37 9.63 12.25 6.00
N ALA A 38 10.43 13.14 6.56
CA ALA A 38 10.10 14.56 6.64
C ALA A 38 9.95 15.17 5.23
N ALA A 39 10.88 14.90 4.32
CA ALA A 39 10.80 15.35 2.94
C ALA A 39 9.55 14.84 2.22
N PHE A 40 9.19 13.56 2.42
CA PHE A 40 7.94 13.01 1.89
C PHE A 40 6.71 13.75 2.44
N GLY A 41 6.65 13.96 3.77
CA GLY A 41 5.57 14.72 4.41
C GLY A 41 5.44 16.15 3.87
N ILE A 42 6.55 16.82 3.59
CA ILE A 42 6.56 18.17 2.97
C ILE A 42 5.95 18.12 1.56
N VAL A 43 6.43 17.20 0.71
CA VAL A 43 5.90 17.03 -0.66
C VAL A 43 4.41 16.70 -0.61
N GLN A 44 3.98 15.79 0.26
CA GLN A 44 2.56 15.46 0.41
C GLN A 44 1.73 16.63 0.92
N THR A 45 2.27 17.44 1.83
CA THR A 45 1.57 18.64 2.32
C THR A 45 1.29 19.60 1.17
N MET A 46 2.27 19.83 0.28
CA MET A 46 2.11 20.69 -0.89
C MET A 46 1.10 20.09 -1.89
N LEU A 47 1.26 18.81 -2.25
CA LEU A 47 0.38 18.13 -3.21
C LEU A 47 -1.06 18.00 -2.71
N SER A 48 -1.24 17.78 -1.40
CA SER A 48 -2.56 17.69 -0.79
C SER A 48 -3.32 19.01 -0.79
N GLN A 49 -2.70 20.16 -1.06
CA GLN A 49 -3.45 21.41 -1.27
C GLN A 49 -4.14 21.49 -2.63
N ILE A 50 -3.85 20.56 -3.55
CA ILE A 50 -4.49 20.53 -4.87
C ILE A 50 -5.95 20.07 -4.71
N PRO A 51 -6.97 20.86 -5.11
CA PRO A 51 -8.36 20.61 -4.72
C PRO A 51 -9.10 19.49 -5.48
N SER A 52 -8.57 18.96 -6.58
CA SER A 52 -9.37 18.17 -7.54
C SER A 52 -8.64 16.93 -8.07
N PHE A 53 -9.31 15.77 -7.95
CA PHE A 53 -8.95 14.48 -8.55
C PHE A 53 -8.81 14.52 -10.08
N HIS A 54 -9.59 15.37 -10.75
CA HIS A 54 -9.55 15.48 -12.21
C HIS A 54 -8.19 16.03 -12.71
N LYS A 55 -7.48 16.78 -11.85
CA LYS A 55 -6.11 17.24 -12.08
C LYS A 55 -5.06 16.17 -11.71
N LEU A 56 -5.47 15.07 -11.08
CA LEU A 56 -4.60 13.96 -10.64
C LEU A 56 -4.67 12.75 -11.58
N SER A 57 -5.49 12.77 -12.65
CA SER A 57 -5.53 11.68 -13.64
C SER A 57 -4.15 11.41 -14.27
N PHE A 58 -3.36 12.47 -14.47
CA PHE A 58 -1.97 12.38 -14.89
C PHE A 58 -1.08 11.67 -13.86
N LEU A 59 -1.30 11.91 -12.56
CA LEU A 59 -0.58 11.19 -11.50
C LEU A 59 -0.91 9.70 -11.49
N SER A 60 -2.15 9.31 -11.80
CA SER A 60 -2.52 7.89 -11.94
C SER A 60 -1.80 7.20 -13.10
N ILE A 61 -1.60 7.90 -14.23
CA ILE A 61 -0.81 7.38 -15.36
C ILE A 61 0.64 7.18 -14.94
N ILE A 62 1.26 8.20 -14.31
CA ILE A 62 2.63 8.09 -13.79
C ILE A 62 2.73 6.92 -12.82
N ALA A 63 1.82 6.83 -11.84
CA ALA A 63 1.81 5.75 -10.85
C ALA A 63 1.77 4.38 -11.52
N THR A 64 0.92 4.22 -12.53
CA THR A 64 0.79 2.98 -13.30
C THR A 64 2.11 2.63 -13.97
N VAL A 65 2.69 3.54 -14.76
CA VAL A 65 3.96 3.31 -15.45
C VAL A 65 5.06 2.94 -14.45
N MET A 66 5.19 3.72 -13.37
CA MET A 66 6.18 3.45 -12.32
C MET A 66 5.98 2.07 -11.67
N SER A 67 4.74 1.63 -11.44
CA SER A 67 4.48 0.27 -10.91
C SER A 67 4.91 -0.84 -11.83
N PHE A 68 4.60 -0.74 -13.11
CA PHE A 68 5.05 -1.73 -14.07
C PHE A 68 6.58 -1.74 -14.17
N SER A 69 7.22 -0.58 -14.14
CA SER A 69 8.68 -0.47 -14.17
C SER A 69 9.33 -1.18 -12.99
N TYR A 70 9.02 -0.80 -11.74
CA TYR A 70 9.69 -1.42 -10.58
C TYR A 70 9.35 -2.91 -10.44
N ALA A 71 8.12 -3.32 -10.75
CA ALA A 71 7.72 -4.73 -10.66
C ALA A 71 8.45 -5.58 -11.71
N SER A 72 8.55 -5.08 -12.96
CA SER A 72 9.27 -5.79 -14.02
C SER A 72 10.76 -5.90 -13.72
N ILE A 73 11.37 -4.84 -13.15
CA ILE A 73 12.77 -4.87 -12.72
C ILE A 73 12.97 -5.91 -11.62
N GLY A 74 12.14 -5.89 -10.56
CA GLY A 74 12.24 -6.86 -9.47
C GLY A 74 12.07 -8.30 -9.93
N ILE A 75 11.08 -8.56 -10.80
CA ILE A 75 10.88 -9.88 -11.40
C ILE A 75 12.10 -10.26 -12.27
N GLY A 76 12.60 -9.35 -13.10
CA GLY A 76 13.77 -9.58 -13.96
C GLY A 76 15.03 -9.94 -13.18
N LEU A 77 15.32 -9.19 -12.12
CA LEU A 77 16.45 -9.45 -11.24
C LEU A 77 16.30 -10.79 -10.52
N ALA A 78 15.10 -11.11 -10.03
CA ALA A 78 14.83 -12.40 -9.38
C ALA A 78 14.96 -13.58 -10.37
N MET A 79 14.48 -13.43 -11.62
CA MET A 79 14.69 -14.42 -12.67
C MET A 79 16.17 -14.61 -12.99
N ALA A 80 16.96 -13.54 -13.04
CA ALA A 80 18.41 -13.61 -13.27
C ALA A 80 19.11 -14.40 -12.17
N VAL A 81 18.72 -14.22 -10.89
CA VAL A 81 19.24 -15.03 -9.77
C VAL A 81 18.93 -16.50 -9.98
N VAL A 82 17.67 -16.85 -10.28
CA VAL A 82 17.25 -18.23 -10.53
C VAL A 82 18.01 -18.84 -11.72
N ALA A 83 18.17 -18.08 -12.82
CA ALA A 83 18.83 -18.54 -14.03
C ALA A 83 20.36 -18.66 -13.88
N SER A 84 20.97 -17.89 -12.98
CA SER A 84 22.43 -17.85 -12.82
C SER A 84 23.04 -19.18 -12.32
N GLY A 85 22.25 -20.09 -11.74
CA GLY A 85 22.67 -21.46 -11.39
C GLY A 85 23.80 -21.59 -10.35
N ASN A 86 24.39 -20.49 -9.88
CA ASN A 86 25.64 -20.47 -9.11
C ASN A 86 25.46 -20.80 -7.61
N GLY A 87 24.47 -21.62 -7.24
CA GLY A 87 24.27 -22.06 -5.85
C GLY A 87 23.85 -20.97 -4.85
N LYS A 88 23.53 -19.75 -5.32
CA LYS A 88 23.01 -18.63 -4.51
C LYS A 88 21.47 -18.62 -4.41
N VAL A 89 20.80 -19.63 -4.97
CA VAL A 89 19.35 -19.77 -4.93
C VAL A 89 18.95 -20.17 -3.51
N GLY A 90 17.94 -19.50 -2.95
CA GLY A 90 17.48 -19.77 -1.60
C GLY A 90 16.90 -21.17 -1.42
N LYS A 91 16.89 -21.66 -0.17
CA LYS A 91 16.30 -22.95 0.18
C LYS A 91 14.78 -22.88 -0.02
N THR A 92 14.25 -23.63 -0.97
CA THR A 92 12.82 -23.72 -1.26
C THR A 92 12.22 -25.04 -0.80
N GLY A 93 10.91 -25.03 -0.56
CA GLY A 93 10.13 -26.21 -0.22
C GLY A 93 8.63 -25.91 -0.31
N VAL A 94 7.83 -26.97 -0.53
CA VAL A 94 6.36 -26.86 -0.68
C VAL A 94 5.70 -26.28 0.58
N THR A 95 6.25 -26.60 1.76
CA THR A 95 5.72 -26.10 3.04
C THR A 95 6.46 -24.85 3.54
N GLY A 96 7.38 -24.28 2.76
CA GLY A 96 8.15 -23.12 3.16
C GLY A 96 9.20 -23.40 4.24
N THR A 97 9.33 -22.45 5.15
CA THR A 97 10.21 -22.49 6.34
C THR A 97 9.97 -23.77 7.17
N VAL A 98 11.05 -24.43 7.57
CA VAL A 98 11.01 -25.69 8.32
C VAL A 98 10.89 -25.43 9.82
N VAL A 99 9.94 -26.12 10.48
CA VAL A 99 9.73 -26.00 11.94
C VAL A 99 10.91 -26.61 12.69
N GLY A 100 11.41 -25.89 13.69
CA GLY A 100 12.57 -26.31 14.50
C GLY A 100 13.93 -26.02 13.86
N VAL A 101 13.95 -25.59 12.60
CA VAL A 101 15.18 -25.15 11.89
C VAL A 101 15.11 -23.65 11.62
N ASP A 102 14.09 -23.20 10.89
CA ASP A 102 13.96 -21.81 10.45
C ASP A 102 13.08 -20.99 11.41
N VAL A 103 12.04 -21.63 11.97
CA VAL A 103 11.02 -20.99 12.82
C VAL A 103 10.43 -21.97 13.83
N THR A 104 9.83 -21.47 14.92
CA THR A 104 9.00 -22.29 15.81
C THR A 104 7.66 -22.65 15.15
N ALA A 105 6.97 -23.67 15.66
CA ALA A 105 5.64 -24.05 15.15
C ALA A 105 4.64 -22.89 15.26
N SER A 106 4.65 -22.17 16.39
CA SER A 106 3.81 -21.00 16.60
C SER A 106 4.16 -19.86 15.64
N ASP A 107 5.45 -19.60 15.40
CA ASP A 107 5.86 -18.54 14.47
C ASP A 107 5.38 -18.83 13.06
N LYS A 108 5.46 -20.09 12.62
CA LYS A 108 4.98 -20.49 11.30
C LYS A 108 3.48 -20.22 11.15
N ILE A 109 2.68 -20.54 12.17
CA ILE A 109 1.23 -20.28 12.16
C ILE A 109 0.94 -18.78 12.10
N TRP A 110 1.57 -17.98 12.96
CA TRP A 110 1.33 -16.54 13.02
C TRP A 110 1.75 -15.82 11.74
N LYS A 111 2.90 -16.21 11.17
CA LYS A 111 3.36 -15.68 9.87
C LYS A 111 2.41 -16.05 8.73
N SER A 112 1.88 -17.27 8.70
CA SER A 112 0.88 -17.68 7.70
C SER A 112 -0.41 -16.87 7.78
N PHE A 113 -0.89 -16.59 9.00
CA PHE A 113 -2.08 -15.74 9.16
C PHE A 113 -1.80 -14.29 8.78
N GLN A 114 -0.67 -13.72 9.18
CA GLN A 114 -0.25 -12.39 8.73
C GLN A 114 -0.18 -12.30 7.20
N ALA A 115 0.44 -13.29 6.54
CA ALA A 115 0.52 -13.35 5.08
C ALA A 115 -0.85 -13.38 4.41
N THR A 116 -1.85 -14.00 5.04
CA THR A 116 -3.24 -13.97 4.54
C THR A 116 -3.82 -12.56 4.60
N GLY A 117 -3.49 -11.79 5.64
CA GLY A 117 -3.81 -10.37 5.75
C GLY A 117 -3.12 -9.52 4.69
N ASP A 118 -1.84 -9.79 4.41
CA ASP A 118 -1.07 -9.11 3.36
C ASP A 118 -1.67 -9.37 1.95
N ILE A 119 -2.10 -10.62 1.69
CA ILE A 119 -2.84 -10.97 0.47
C ILE A 119 -4.17 -10.21 0.43
N ALA A 120 -4.93 -10.18 1.53
CA ALA A 120 -6.20 -9.45 1.58
C ALA A 120 -6.01 -7.95 1.32
N PHE A 121 -4.96 -7.34 1.88
CA PHE A 121 -4.59 -5.95 1.64
C PHE A 121 -4.24 -5.69 0.17
N SER A 122 -3.53 -6.63 -0.47
CA SER A 122 -3.11 -6.52 -1.88
C SER A 122 -4.29 -6.40 -2.85
N TYR A 123 -5.49 -6.85 -2.46
CA TYR A 123 -6.72 -6.70 -3.22
C TYR A 123 -7.72 -5.70 -2.60
N ALA A 124 -7.29 -4.84 -1.68
CA ALA A 124 -8.14 -3.87 -0.99
C ALA A 124 -8.44 -2.61 -1.81
N TYR A 125 -8.92 -2.77 -3.05
CA TYR A 125 -9.30 -1.66 -3.94
C TYR A 125 -10.81 -1.35 -3.93
N SER A 126 -11.61 -2.12 -3.19
CA SER A 126 -13.07 -2.01 -3.12
C SER A 126 -13.56 -0.62 -2.68
N SER A 127 -12.84 0.03 -1.76
CA SER A 127 -13.15 1.40 -1.31
C SER A 127 -12.93 2.44 -2.42
N ILE A 128 -11.86 2.32 -3.19
CA ILE A 128 -11.55 3.20 -4.32
C ILE A 128 -12.47 2.91 -5.51
N LEU A 129 -12.90 1.66 -5.69
CA LEU A 129 -13.76 1.27 -6.81
C LEU A 129 -15.06 2.09 -6.85
N VAL A 130 -15.67 2.37 -5.69
CA VAL A 130 -16.89 3.18 -5.61
C VAL A 130 -16.62 4.63 -6.00
N GLU A 131 -15.50 5.21 -5.55
CA GLU A 131 -15.09 6.55 -5.94
C GLU A 131 -14.79 6.65 -7.45
N ILE A 132 -14.16 5.62 -8.03
CA ILE A 132 -13.94 5.57 -9.49
C ILE A 132 -15.28 5.50 -10.22
N GLN A 133 -16.23 4.70 -9.73
CA GLN A 133 -17.57 4.56 -10.32
C GLN A 133 -18.30 5.90 -10.41
N ASP A 134 -18.27 6.69 -9.33
CA ASP A 134 -18.93 8.00 -9.26
C ASP A 134 -18.35 9.03 -10.26
N THR A 135 -17.12 8.80 -10.73
CA THR A 135 -16.47 9.68 -11.73
C THR A 135 -16.69 9.25 -13.19
N LEU A 136 -17.28 8.08 -13.44
CA LEU A 136 -17.48 7.59 -14.80
C LEU A 136 -18.56 8.38 -15.54
N ARG A 137 -18.38 8.50 -16.86
CA ARG A 137 -19.43 9.08 -17.72
C ARG A 137 -20.69 8.23 -17.66
N SER A 138 -21.85 8.87 -17.70
CA SER A 138 -23.16 8.22 -17.60
C SER A 138 -23.47 7.23 -18.73
N SER A 139 -22.72 7.26 -19.83
CA SER A 139 -22.85 6.31 -20.94
C SER A 139 -21.48 5.87 -21.46
N PRO A 140 -21.22 4.56 -21.64
CA PRO A 140 -22.11 3.41 -21.35
C PRO A 140 -22.27 3.16 -19.84
N PRO A 141 -23.23 2.32 -19.40
CA PRO A 141 -23.48 2.06 -17.98
C PRO A 141 -22.22 1.68 -17.20
N GLU A 142 -22.04 2.28 -16.02
CA GLU A 142 -20.88 2.11 -15.14
C GLU A 142 -20.53 0.64 -14.90
N ASN A 143 -21.54 -0.20 -14.69
CA ASN A 143 -21.34 -1.64 -14.47
C ASN A 143 -20.66 -2.36 -15.65
N ARG A 144 -20.86 -1.90 -16.89
CA ARG A 144 -20.22 -2.49 -18.08
C ARG A 144 -18.78 -2.05 -18.18
N VAL A 145 -18.51 -0.76 -17.96
CA VAL A 145 -17.15 -0.20 -17.99
C VAL A 145 -16.33 -0.80 -16.86
N MET A 146 -16.84 -0.74 -15.63
CA MET A 146 -16.14 -1.24 -14.45
C MET A 146 -15.94 -2.74 -14.47
N LYS A 147 -16.88 -3.54 -14.99
CA LYS A 147 -16.63 -4.98 -15.09
C LYS A 147 -15.43 -5.30 -15.98
N LYS A 148 -15.26 -4.58 -17.10
CA LYS A 148 -14.09 -4.72 -17.96
C LYS A 148 -12.82 -4.19 -17.30
N ALA A 149 -12.89 -3.00 -16.70
CA ALA A 149 -11.75 -2.37 -16.03
C ALA A 149 -11.27 -3.20 -14.83
N SER A 150 -12.17 -3.65 -13.96
CA SER A 150 -11.87 -4.51 -12.83
C SER A 150 -11.36 -5.88 -13.27
N LEU A 151 -11.91 -6.48 -14.32
CA LEU A 151 -11.38 -7.75 -14.84
C LEU A 151 -9.94 -7.59 -15.31
N ALA A 152 -9.64 -6.56 -16.11
CA ALA A 152 -8.29 -6.29 -16.57
C ALA A 152 -7.35 -5.98 -15.40
N GLY A 153 -7.73 -5.04 -14.54
CA GLY A 153 -6.93 -4.60 -13.40
C GLY A 153 -6.63 -5.74 -12.41
N VAL A 154 -7.64 -6.50 -11.99
CA VAL A 154 -7.44 -7.63 -11.07
C VAL A 154 -6.61 -8.72 -11.73
N SER A 155 -6.88 -9.10 -12.98
CA SER A 155 -6.13 -10.16 -13.66
C SER A 155 -4.65 -9.79 -13.82
N THR A 156 -4.35 -8.56 -14.25
CA THR A 156 -2.98 -8.09 -14.38
C THR A 156 -2.27 -8.01 -13.02
N THR A 157 -2.94 -7.52 -12.00
CA THR A 157 -2.40 -7.42 -10.64
C THR A 157 -2.10 -8.82 -10.08
N THR A 158 -3.03 -9.76 -10.20
CA THR A 158 -2.83 -11.15 -9.78
C THR A 158 -1.66 -11.79 -10.50
N PHE A 159 -1.55 -11.61 -11.81
CA PHE A 159 -0.43 -12.14 -12.59
C PHE A 159 0.91 -11.61 -12.08
N ILE A 160 1.04 -10.29 -11.88
CA ILE A 160 2.28 -9.68 -11.38
C ILE A 160 2.59 -10.14 -9.95
N TYR A 161 1.61 -10.17 -9.05
CA TYR A 161 1.82 -10.63 -7.67
C TYR A 161 2.24 -12.08 -7.60
N MET A 162 1.63 -12.94 -8.42
CA MET A 162 2.04 -14.35 -8.52
C MET A 162 3.47 -14.48 -9.06
N LEU A 163 3.86 -13.68 -10.06
CA LEU A 163 5.24 -13.68 -10.55
C LEU A 163 6.23 -13.22 -9.47
N CYS A 164 5.96 -12.08 -8.80
CA CYS A 164 6.79 -11.58 -7.72
C CYS A 164 6.92 -12.60 -6.58
N GLY A 165 5.80 -13.20 -6.16
CA GLY A 165 5.79 -14.19 -5.08
C GLY A 165 6.51 -15.48 -5.46
N CYS A 166 6.20 -16.07 -6.61
CA CYS A 166 6.78 -17.34 -7.04
C CYS A 166 8.27 -17.21 -7.41
N ILE A 167 8.64 -16.21 -8.21
CA ILE A 167 10.03 -16.02 -8.67
C ILE A 167 10.87 -15.46 -7.52
N GLY A 168 10.33 -14.54 -6.72
CA GLY A 168 11.02 -14.05 -5.52
C GLY A 168 11.28 -15.18 -4.52
N TYR A 169 10.29 -16.05 -4.26
CA TYR A 169 10.51 -17.22 -3.42
C TYR A 169 11.46 -18.23 -4.06
N ALA A 170 11.42 -18.42 -5.39
CA ALA A 170 12.39 -19.26 -6.08
C ALA A 170 13.81 -18.70 -5.92
N ALA A 171 14.01 -17.39 -6.03
CA ALA A 171 15.30 -16.73 -5.90
C ALA A 171 15.85 -16.76 -4.46
N PHE A 172 15.02 -16.46 -3.46
CA PHE A 172 15.46 -16.20 -2.08
C PHE A 172 15.03 -17.25 -1.04
N GLY A 173 14.11 -18.15 -1.41
CA GLY A 173 13.66 -19.27 -0.58
C GLY A 173 13.11 -18.84 0.78
N ASN A 174 13.40 -19.65 1.80
CA ASN A 174 12.97 -19.42 3.19
C ASN A 174 13.48 -18.11 3.82
N LYS A 175 14.41 -17.41 3.15
CA LYS A 175 14.95 -16.10 3.55
C LYS A 175 14.36 -14.95 2.74
N ALA A 176 13.34 -15.18 1.91
CA ALA A 176 12.68 -14.14 1.14
C ALA A 176 12.20 -13.01 2.07
N PRO A 177 12.65 -11.76 1.84
CA PRO A 177 12.21 -10.61 2.61
C PRO A 177 10.79 -10.19 2.19
N GLY A 178 10.17 -9.32 2.99
CA GLY A 178 8.89 -8.70 2.61
C GLY A 178 9.02 -7.76 1.40
N ASP A 179 10.20 -7.19 1.20
CA ASP A 179 10.58 -6.42 0.02
C ASP A 179 11.98 -6.85 -0.43
N PHE A 180 12.05 -7.53 -1.58
CA PHE A 180 13.32 -8.06 -2.07
C PHE A 180 14.10 -7.06 -2.93
N LEU A 181 13.52 -5.90 -3.29
CA LEU A 181 14.23 -4.85 -4.04
C LEU A 181 15.23 -4.09 -3.17
N THR A 182 15.05 -4.10 -1.85
CA THR A 182 15.87 -3.32 -0.90
C THR A 182 16.88 -4.15 -0.12
N ASP A 183 16.57 -5.43 0.15
CA ASP A 183 17.38 -6.25 1.06
C ASP A 183 18.43 -7.14 0.38
N PHE A 184 18.26 -7.48 -0.91
CA PHE A 184 19.10 -8.50 -1.59
C PHE A 184 19.73 -8.10 -2.92
N PHE A 185 19.22 -7.05 -3.58
CA PHE A 185 19.79 -6.57 -4.83
C PHE A 185 20.68 -5.35 -4.57
N TYR A 186 21.96 -5.47 -4.88
CA TYR A 186 22.94 -4.36 -4.79
C TYR A 186 23.62 -4.05 -6.14
N GLU A 187 23.49 -4.93 -7.13
CA GLU A 187 24.03 -4.75 -8.48
C GLU A 187 23.02 -5.25 -9.54
N PRO A 188 22.93 -4.58 -10.72
CA PRO A 188 23.58 -3.31 -11.04
C PRO A 188 22.92 -2.14 -10.31
N TYR A 189 23.71 -1.34 -9.59
CA TYR A 189 23.22 -0.30 -8.66
C TYR A 189 22.28 0.71 -9.32
N TRP A 190 22.57 1.15 -10.56
CA TRP A 190 21.74 2.12 -11.28
C TRP A 190 20.31 1.63 -11.53
N LEU A 191 20.14 0.32 -11.77
CA LEU A 191 18.85 -0.28 -12.07
C LEU A 191 18.00 -0.39 -10.80
N ILE A 192 18.67 -0.71 -9.68
CA ILE A 192 18.06 -0.75 -8.35
C ILE A 192 17.65 0.66 -7.92
N ASP A 193 18.53 1.65 -8.12
CA ASP A 193 18.23 3.06 -7.83
C ASP A 193 17.05 3.56 -8.68
N PHE A 194 17.00 3.20 -9.96
CA PHE A 194 15.87 3.53 -10.83
C PHE A 194 14.58 2.86 -10.35
N ALA A 195 14.61 1.58 -9.98
CA ALA A 195 13.44 0.88 -9.43
C ALA A 195 12.94 1.54 -8.14
N ASN A 196 13.86 1.88 -7.23
CA ASN A 196 13.54 2.57 -5.98
C ASN A 196 12.96 3.97 -6.22
N ALA A 197 13.48 4.71 -7.21
CA ALA A 197 12.92 5.99 -7.65
C ALA A 197 11.50 5.84 -8.22
N CYS A 198 11.26 4.80 -9.03
CA CYS A 198 9.92 4.46 -9.51
C CYS A 198 8.96 4.22 -8.34
N ILE A 199 9.37 3.45 -7.33
CA ILE A 199 8.52 3.18 -6.17
C ILE A 199 8.22 4.47 -5.41
N VAL A 200 9.22 5.32 -5.17
CA VAL A 200 9.05 6.64 -4.56
C VAL A 200 7.99 7.47 -5.28
N LEU A 201 8.07 7.56 -6.61
CA LEU A 201 7.11 8.33 -7.42
C LEU A 201 5.71 7.69 -7.40
N HIS A 202 5.63 6.36 -7.51
CA HIS A 202 4.36 5.64 -7.40
C HIS A 202 3.68 5.92 -6.06
N LEU A 203 4.44 5.84 -4.97
CA LEU A 203 3.96 6.08 -3.62
C LEU A 203 3.47 7.52 -3.46
N ILE A 204 4.18 8.52 -4.02
CA ILE A 204 3.72 9.90 -3.97
C ILE A 204 2.31 10.05 -4.56
N ALA A 205 2.07 9.46 -5.72
CA ALA A 205 0.77 9.49 -6.39
C ALA A 205 -0.29 8.67 -5.63
N ALA A 206 0.05 7.47 -5.14
CA ALA A 206 -0.84 6.64 -4.36
C ALA A 206 -1.36 7.37 -3.11
N TYR A 207 -0.52 8.18 -2.44
CA TYR A 207 -0.94 8.93 -1.25
C TYR A 207 -2.09 9.86 -1.57
N GLN A 208 -1.98 10.58 -2.69
CA GLN A 208 -3.01 11.52 -3.10
C GLN A 208 -4.32 10.79 -3.45
N VAL A 209 -4.24 9.64 -4.13
CA VAL A 209 -5.42 8.83 -4.46
C VAL A 209 -6.17 8.37 -3.20
N PHE A 210 -5.46 7.96 -2.14
CA PHE A 210 -6.09 7.52 -0.89
C PHE A 210 -6.50 8.66 0.06
N ALA A 211 -5.75 9.76 0.10
CA ALA A 211 -6.00 10.85 1.05
C ALA A 211 -7.11 11.80 0.61
N GLN A 212 -7.26 12.03 -0.70
CA GLN A 212 -8.23 12.99 -1.23
C GLN A 212 -9.70 12.67 -0.89
N PRO A 213 -10.20 11.42 -0.93
CA PRO A 213 -11.57 11.11 -0.53
C PRO A 213 -11.83 11.43 0.95
N ILE A 214 -10.83 11.16 1.81
CA ILE A 214 -10.90 11.50 3.25
C ILE A 214 -10.99 13.02 3.43
N PHE A 215 -10.17 13.78 2.70
CA PHE A 215 -10.22 15.24 2.75
C PHE A 215 -11.57 15.79 2.29
N GLN A 216 -12.08 15.28 1.18
CA GLN A 216 -13.38 15.70 0.66
C GLN A 216 -14.52 15.36 1.62
N PHE A 217 -14.51 14.17 2.20
CA PHE A 217 -15.50 13.76 3.20
C PHE A 217 -15.51 14.70 4.40
N VAL A 218 -14.36 14.91 5.05
CA VAL A 218 -14.28 15.78 6.25
C VAL A 218 -14.62 17.23 5.90
N GLU A 219 -14.11 17.76 4.80
CA GLU A 219 -14.43 19.12 4.36
C GLU A 219 -15.92 19.33 4.08
N ASN A 220 -16.58 18.36 3.44
CA ASN A 220 -18.00 18.46 3.13
C ASN A 220 -18.85 18.37 4.40
N GLU A 221 -18.54 17.46 5.31
CA GLU A 221 -19.26 17.33 6.58
C GLU A 221 -19.09 18.57 7.45
N CYS A 222 -17.87 19.12 7.57
CA CYS A 222 -17.64 20.37 8.30
C CYS A 222 -18.37 21.57 7.66
N LYS A 223 -18.39 21.66 6.33
CA LYS A 223 -19.15 22.73 5.63
C LYS A 223 -20.65 22.64 5.88
N LYS A 224 -21.22 21.44 5.93
CA LYS A 224 -22.65 21.23 6.24
C LYS A 224 -22.96 21.54 7.71
N ALA A 225 -22.07 21.16 8.62
CA ALA A 225 -22.27 21.36 10.05
C ALA A 225 -22.10 22.83 10.49
N TRP A 226 -21.20 23.58 9.84
CA TRP A 226 -20.89 24.97 10.18
C TRP A 226 -20.90 25.90 8.95
N PRO A 227 -22.07 26.10 8.32
CA PRO A 227 -22.17 26.90 7.09
C PRO A 227 -21.80 28.38 7.30
N GLU A 228 -22.10 28.93 8.48
CA GLU A 228 -21.82 30.33 8.83
C GLU A 228 -20.35 30.61 9.20
N ASN A 229 -19.52 29.56 9.36
CA ASN A 229 -18.14 29.74 9.77
C ASN A 229 -17.25 30.09 8.57
N ASN A 230 -16.88 31.36 8.49
CA ASN A 230 -16.00 31.89 7.45
C ASN A 230 -14.66 31.15 7.31
N PHE A 231 -14.10 30.57 8.39
CA PHE A 231 -12.85 29.81 8.31
C PHE A 231 -13.03 28.52 7.48
N ILE A 232 -14.22 27.91 7.54
CA ILE A 232 -14.56 26.64 6.91
C ILE A 232 -15.11 26.85 5.50
N THR A 233 -15.97 27.85 5.31
CA THR A 233 -16.71 28.01 4.05
C THR A 233 -16.11 29.01 3.08
N LYS A 234 -15.33 30.01 3.55
CA LYS A 234 -14.79 31.06 2.70
C LYS A 234 -13.62 30.56 1.86
N GLU A 235 -13.67 30.84 0.56
CA GLU A 235 -12.57 30.60 -0.39
C GLU A 235 -11.90 31.94 -0.70
N HIS A 236 -10.60 32.05 -0.41
CA HIS A 236 -9.79 33.23 -0.68
C HIS A 236 -9.01 33.01 -1.97
N SER A 237 -9.22 33.87 -2.97
CA SER A 237 -8.42 33.84 -4.20
C SER A 237 -7.10 34.58 -4.00
N MET A 238 -5.99 33.87 -4.11
CA MET A 238 -4.65 34.46 -4.17
C MET A 238 -4.07 34.24 -5.56
N ASN A 239 -3.49 35.28 -6.14
CA ASN A 239 -2.77 35.15 -7.41
C ASN A 239 -1.33 34.78 -7.09
N ILE A 240 -0.96 33.52 -7.32
CA ILE A 240 0.39 33.05 -7.06
C ILE A 240 1.20 33.24 -8.35
N PRO A 241 2.37 33.93 -8.29
CA PRO A 241 3.25 34.05 -9.44
C PRO A 241 3.52 32.68 -10.09
N PHE A 242 3.43 32.60 -11.41
CA PHE A 242 3.63 31.37 -12.22
C PHE A 242 2.56 30.26 -12.12
N LEU A 243 1.71 30.23 -11.08
CA LEU A 243 0.66 29.20 -10.89
C LEU A 243 -0.78 29.72 -11.11
N GLY A 244 -0.93 31.04 -11.27
CA GLY A 244 -2.21 31.68 -11.57
C GLY A 244 -3.11 31.87 -10.33
N LYS A 245 -4.42 32.02 -10.58
CA LYS A 245 -5.42 32.22 -9.51
C LYS A 245 -5.65 30.91 -8.75
N TRP A 246 -5.20 30.87 -7.51
CA TRP A 246 -5.42 29.74 -6.61
C TRP A 246 -6.48 30.08 -5.55
N ARG A 247 -7.44 29.18 -5.34
CA ARG A 247 -8.45 29.31 -4.28
C ARG A 247 -7.97 28.56 -3.05
N ILE A 248 -7.81 29.31 -1.96
CA ILE A 248 -7.30 28.81 -0.69
C ILE A 248 -8.39 28.96 0.36
N ASN A 249 -8.65 27.87 1.06
CA ASN A 249 -9.55 27.83 2.20
C ASN A 249 -8.70 27.51 3.43
N PHE A 250 -8.83 28.30 4.49
CA PHE A 250 -7.97 28.17 5.66
C PHE A 250 -8.20 26.86 6.41
N PHE A 251 -9.45 26.41 6.54
CA PHE A 251 -9.76 25.10 7.09
C PHE A 251 -9.09 23.96 6.30
N ARG A 252 -9.24 23.96 4.97
CA ARG A 252 -8.57 23.00 4.08
C ARG A 252 -7.07 22.97 4.31
N LEU A 253 -6.44 24.14 4.36
CA LEU A 253 -4.99 24.26 4.53
C LEU A 253 -4.53 23.66 5.87
N VAL A 254 -5.20 24.01 6.97
CA VAL A 254 -4.83 23.56 8.32
C VAL A 254 -5.11 22.08 8.49
N TRP A 255 -6.32 21.63 8.16
CA TRP A 255 -6.72 20.23 8.35
C TRP A 255 -5.90 19.27 7.51
N ARG A 256 -5.72 19.54 6.21
CA ARG A 256 -4.93 18.66 5.33
C ARG A 256 -3.48 18.58 5.78
N THR A 257 -2.88 19.71 6.17
CA THR A 257 -1.52 19.76 6.73
C THR A 257 -1.43 18.96 8.03
N ALA A 258 -2.37 19.14 8.97
CA ALA A 258 -2.40 18.40 10.22
C ALA A 258 -2.53 16.88 9.99
N TYR A 259 -3.36 16.46 9.03
CA TYR A 259 -3.51 15.06 8.65
C TYR A 259 -2.22 14.47 8.07
N VAL A 260 -1.54 15.20 7.17
CA VAL A 260 -0.26 14.75 6.59
C VAL A 260 0.82 14.64 7.67
N ILE A 261 0.92 15.63 8.57
CA ILE A 261 1.86 15.60 9.69
C ILE A 261 1.57 14.40 10.59
N LEU A 262 0.31 14.22 11.01
CA LEU A 262 -0.09 13.11 11.87
C LEU A 262 0.27 11.75 11.24
N THR A 263 -0.11 11.54 9.97
CA THR A 263 0.17 10.26 9.31
C THR A 263 1.66 10.03 9.06
N THR A 264 2.45 11.09 8.91
CA THR A 264 3.92 11.02 8.80
C THR A 264 4.56 10.68 10.14
N VAL A 265 4.15 11.32 11.23
CA VAL A 265 4.63 11.02 12.59
C VAL A 265 4.29 9.59 12.99
N VAL A 266 3.06 9.15 12.74
CA VAL A 266 2.65 7.77 13.03
C VAL A 266 3.50 6.76 12.23
N ALA A 267 3.81 7.07 10.96
CA ALA A 267 4.72 6.25 10.16
C ALA A 267 6.16 6.22 10.72
N MET A 268 6.63 7.32 11.32
CA MET A 268 7.96 7.39 11.97
C MET A 268 8.03 6.51 13.22
N ILE A 269 6.93 6.41 13.97
CA ILE A 269 6.87 5.64 15.22
C ILE A 269 6.72 4.13 14.95
N PHE A 270 5.97 3.75 13.91
CA PHE A 270 5.66 2.34 13.61
C PHE A 270 6.10 1.93 12.20
N PRO A 271 7.41 1.71 11.94
CA PRO A 271 7.94 1.34 10.63
C PRO A 271 7.75 -0.17 10.29
N PHE A 272 6.71 -0.83 10.79
CA PHE A 272 6.52 -2.29 10.65
C PHE A 272 5.61 -2.65 9.48
N PHE A 273 6.19 -2.66 8.27
CA PHE A 273 5.43 -2.76 7.02
C PHE A 273 4.42 -3.94 6.99
N ASN A 274 4.87 -5.20 7.02
CA ASN A 274 3.97 -6.36 6.89
C ASN A 274 2.95 -6.46 8.03
N SER A 275 3.36 -6.22 9.28
CA SER A 275 2.45 -6.32 10.42
C SER A 275 1.33 -5.29 10.38
N ILE A 276 1.60 -4.08 9.91
CA ILE A 276 0.57 -3.05 9.77
C ILE A 276 -0.30 -3.34 8.54
N LEU A 277 0.29 -3.81 7.43
CA LEU A 277 -0.44 -4.19 6.22
C LEU A 277 -1.43 -5.31 6.49
N GLY A 278 -0.97 -6.41 7.11
CA GLY A 278 -1.82 -7.53 7.47
C GLY A 278 -2.96 -7.12 8.39
N LEU A 279 -2.72 -6.19 9.34
CA LEU A 279 -3.75 -5.70 10.25
C LEU A 279 -4.81 -4.85 9.52
N ILE A 280 -4.39 -3.92 8.67
CA ILE A 280 -5.32 -3.07 7.91
C ILE A 280 -6.04 -3.87 6.84
N GLY A 281 -5.34 -4.78 6.16
CA GLY A 281 -5.91 -5.75 5.24
C GLY A 281 -7.03 -6.54 5.90
N ALA A 282 -6.77 -7.09 7.10
CA ALA A 282 -7.79 -7.76 7.88
C ALA A 282 -8.96 -6.80 8.25
N ALA A 283 -8.67 -5.65 8.85
CA ALA A 283 -9.70 -4.73 9.32
C ALA A 283 -10.63 -4.23 8.19
N ALA A 284 -10.09 -3.99 6.99
CA ALA A 284 -10.85 -3.48 5.85
C ALA A 284 -11.54 -4.60 5.05
N PHE A 285 -10.90 -5.75 4.88
CA PHE A 285 -11.34 -6.80 3.95
C PHE A 285 -12.73 -7.34 4.30
N TRP A 286 -12.95 -7.79 5.54
CA TRP A 286 -14.23 -8.40 5.89
C TRP A 286 -15.41 -7.43 5.76
N PRO A 287 -15.42 -6.24 6.40
CA PRO A 287 -16.58 -5.36 6.31
C PRO A 287 -16.76 -4.82 4.89
N LEU A 288 -15.71 -4.28 4.27
CA LEU A 288 -15.82 -3.49 3.04
C LEU A 288 -15.81 -4.33 1.76
N THR A 289 -15.07 -5.43 1.72
CA THR A 289 -14.93 -6.27 0.51
C THR A 289 -15.89 -7.44 0.50
N VAL A 290 -16.25 -7.98 1.67
CA VAL A 290 -17.07 -9.19 1.78
C VAL A 290 -18.46 -8.91 2.31
N TYR A 291 -18.59 -8.48 3.57
CA TYR A 291 -19.88 -8.36 4.25
C TYR A 291 -20.81 -7.36 3.56
N PHE A 292 -20.43 -6.09 3.45
CA PHE A 292 -21.30 -5.07 2.87
C PHE A 292 -21.73 -5.37 1.43
N PRO A 293 -20.81 -5.72 0.50
CA PRO A 293 -21.21 -6.07 -0.87
C PRO A 293 -22.12 -7.30 -0.95
N VAL A 294 -21.88 -8.33 -0.13
CA VAL A 294 -22.72 -9.54 -0.13
C VAL A 294 -24.11 -9.25 0.42
N GLU A 295 -24.23 -8.53 1.54
CA GLU A 295 -25.54 -8.12 2.07
C GLU A 295 -26.30 -7.23 1.09
N MET A 296 -25.59 -6.28 0.47
CA MET A 296 -26.17 -5.43 -0.58
C MET A 296 -26.69 -6.27 -1.75
N HIS A 297 -25.92 -7.25 -2.22
CA HIS A 297 -26.34 -8.16 -3.29
C HIS A 297 -27.56 -9.01 -2.91
N ILE A 298 -27.60 -9.55 -1.69
CA ILE A 298 -28.75 -10.31 -1.17
C ILE A 298 -30.01 -9.43 -1.14
N SER A 299 -29.89 -8.21 -0.64
CA SER A 299 -30.98 -7.24 -0.54
C SER A 299 -31.49 -6.80 -1.91
N GLN A 300 -30.58 -6.34 -2.79
CA GLN A 300 -30.91 -5.83 -4.12
C GLN A 300 -31.49 -6.91 -5.05
N ARG A 301 -31.00 -8.15 -4.95
CA ARG A 301 -31.52 -9.28 -5.76
C ARG A 301 -32.66 -10.03 -5.08
N LYS A 302 -33.10 -9.60 -3.90
CA LYS A 302 -34.17 -10.25 -3.11
C LYS A 302 -33.98 -11.76 -3.00
N ILE A 303 -32.75 -12.20 -2.69
CA ILE A 303 -32.42 -13.63 -2.64
C ILE A 303 -33.23 -14.30 -1.52
N LYS A 304 -33.98 -15.35 -1.84
CA LYS A 304 -34.80 -16.09 -0.87
C LYS A 304 -33.93 -16.62 0.28
N LYS A 305 -34.32 -16.28 1.51
CA LYS A 305 -33.68 -16.77 2.74
C LYS A 305 -33.69 -18.30 2.75
N TYR A 306 -32.58 -18.90 3.19
CA TYR A 306 -32.34 -20.35 3.21
C TYR A 306 -32.30 -21.04 1.83
N SER A 307 -32.31 -20.30 0.71
CA SER A 307 -31.91 -20.91 -0.56
C SER A 307 -30.43 -21.30 -0.52
N MET A 308 -30.03 -22.29 -1.34
CA MET A 308 -28.62 -22.71 -1.44
C MET A 308 -27.69 -21.54 -1.75
N ARG A 309 -28.14 -20.58 -2.58
CA ARG A 309 -27.40 -19.36 -2.88
C ARG A 309 -27.24 -18.46 -1.66
N TRP A 310 -28.30 -18.28 -0.87
CA TRP A 310 -28.23 -17.49 0.36
C TRP A 310 -27.31 -18.13 1.39
N ILE A 311 -27.41 -19.46 1.57
CA ILE A 311 -26.54 -20.22 2.48
C ILE A 311 -25.08 -20.11 2.04
N GLY A 312 -24.79 -20.30 0.75
CA GLY A 312 -23.43 -20.17 0.21
C GLY A 312 -22.84 -18.78 0.41
N LEU A 313 -23.63 -17.71 0.19
CA LEU A 313 -23.18 -16.33 0.43
C LEU A 313 -22.93 -16.04 1.91
N LYS A 314 -23.80 -16.51 2.81
CA LYS A 314 -23.60 -16.34 4.26
C LYS A 314 -22.42 -17.17 4.79
N LEU A 315 -22.22 -18.37 4.25
CA LEU A 315 -21.06 -19.20 4.55
C LEU A 315 -19.77 -18.53 4.10
N LEU A 316 -19.73 -17.94 2.89
CA LEU A 316 -18.60 -17.16 2.41
C LEU A 316 -18.27 -16.01 3.38
N VAL A 317 -19.28 -15.23 3.80
CA VAL A 317 -19.12 -14.14 4.77
C VAL A 317 -18.54 -14.65 6.09
N LEU A 318 -19.02 -15.79 6.60
CA LEU A 318 -18.53 -16.39 7.84
C LEU A 318 -17.09 -16.90 7.73
N VAL A 319 -16.75 -17.61 6.65
CA VAL A 319 -15.39 -18.11 6.43
C VAL A 319 -14.41 -16.95 6.30
N CYS A 320 -14.76 -15.93 5.52
CA CYS A 320 -13.94 -14.73 5.41
C CYS A 320 -13.81 -13.99 6.74
N LEU A 321 -14.83 -13.99 7.61
CA LEU A 321 -14.73 -13.42 8.97
C LEU A 321 -13.66 -14.14 9.77
N ILE A 322 -13.72 -15.47 9.81
CA ILE A 322 -12.77 -16.29 10.57
C ILE A 322 -11.34 -16.06 10.06
N VAL A 323 -11.13 -16.12 8.74
CA VAL A 323 -9.83 -15.87 8.11
C VAL A 323 -9.30 -14.48 8.47
N THR A 324 -10.18 -13.47 8.43
CA THR A 324 -9.84 -12.09 8.77
C THR A 324 -9.44 -11.94 10.24
N LEU A 325 -10.17 -12.57 11.16
CA LEU A 325 -9.84 -12.54 12.58
C LEU A 325 -8.48 -13.19 12.85
N LEU A 326 -8.21 -14.33 12.21
CA LEU A 326 -6.91 -14.99 12.31
C LEU A 326 -5.78 -14.12 11.75
N ALA A 327 -6.00 -13.48 10.59
CA ALA A 327 -5.05 -12.55 9.99
C ALA A 327 -4.75 -11.34 10.88
N ALA A 328 -5.79 -10.78 11.52
CA ALA A 328 -5.62 -9.69 12.50
C ALA A 328 -4.79 -10.14 13.70
N ILE A 329 -5.08 -11.32 14.28
CA ILE A 329 -4.32 -11.87 15.41
C ILE A 329 -2.86 -12.11 15.02
N GLY A 330 -2.60 -12.75 13.87
CA GLY A 330 -1.25 -12.99 13.37
C GLY A 330 -0.47 -11.70 13.16
N SER A 331 -1.13 -10.66 12.64
CA SER A 331 -0.55 -9.34 12.43
C SER A 331 -0.24 -8.60 13.73
N ILE A 332 -1.12 -8.68 14.73
CA ILE A 332 -0.89 -8.13 16.08
C ILE A 332 0.30 -8.83 16.74
N VAL A 333 0.38 -10.16 16.69
CA VAL A 333 1.52 -10.91 17.23
C VAL A 333 2.83 -10.52 16.52
N GLY A 334 2.79 -10.37 15.19
CA GLY A 334 3.93 -9.89 14.41
C GLY A 334 4.35 -8.47 14.81
N LEU A 335 3.38 -7.57 15.03
CA LEU A 335 3.63 -6.20 15.49
C LEU A 335 4.25 -6.18 16.88
N MET A 336 3.69 -6.93 17.84
CA MET A 336 4.21 -7.03 19.21
C MET A 336 5.66 -7.51 19.22
N LYS A 337 5.98 -8.57 18.48
CA LYS A 337 7.35 -9.09 18.36
C LYS A 337 8.30 -8.04 17.77
N SER A 338 7.84 -7.33 16.74
CA SER A 338 8.65 -6.30 16.09
C SER A 338 8.91 -5.12 17.02
N VAL A 339 7.90 -4.66 17.75
CA VAL A 339 8.01 -3.57 18.74
C VAL A 339 8.95 -3.96 19.89
N MET A 340 8.84 -5.18 20.43
CA MET A 340 9.73 -5.65 21.50
C MET A 340 11.19 -5.76 21.05
N ALA A 341 11.43 -6.09 19.78
CA ALA A 341 12.78 -6.14 19.21
C ALA A 341 13.31 -4.75 18.81
N TYR A 342 12.43 -3.75 18.65
CA TYR A 342 12.78 -2.45 18.11
C TYR A 342 13.37 -1.53 19.18
N LYS A 343 14.68 -1.29 19.09
CA LYS A 343 15.36 -0.24 19.87
C LYS A 343 15.10 1.11 19.23
N HIS A 344 14.24 1.92 19.84
CA HIS A 344 13.72 3.17 19.27
C HIS A 344 14.77 4.23 18.94
N PHE A 345 15.96 4.19 19.56
CA PHE A 345 17.03 5.14 19.30
C PHE A 345 18.38 4.44 19.42
N HIS A 346 19.08 4.27 18.29
CA HIS A 346 20.54 4.20 18.34
C HIS A 346 21.04 5.65 18.48
N SER A 347 21.52 5.98 19.67
CA SER A 347 22.42 7.12 19.87
C SER A 347 23.81 6.79 19.34
#